data_AF-A0AAD5XMX6-F1
#
_entry.id   AF-A0AAD5XMX6-F1
#
_cell.length_a   1.000
_cell.length_b   1.000
_cell.length_c   1.000
_cell.angle_alpha   90.00
_cell.angle_beta   90.00
_cell.angle_gamma   90.00
#
_symmetry.space_group_name_H-M   'P 1'
#
loop_
_entity.id
_entity.type
_entity.pdbx_description
1 polymer ?
#
loop_
_entity_poly.entity_id
_entity_poly.type
_entity_poly.pdbx_seq_one_letter_code
_entity_poly.pdbx_strand_id
1 'polypeptide(L)' 'MAKAAKDSVASPKKKSSTGKRGPSPYNLFMKTELAKVKEAEPSIAHKDAFKKAAANWATAPENPKNSAK' A
#
# COMPACT_ATOMS: atom_id res chain seq x y z
N MET A 1 -11.91 -26.43 -18.81
CA MET A 1 -11.89 -26.54 -17.34
C MET A 1 -11.90 -25.13 -16.74
N ALA A 2 -13.02 -24.73 -16.11
CA ALA A 2 -13.16 -23.43 -15.46
C ALA A 2 -13.35 -23.64 -13.95
N LYS A 3 -12.46 -23.04 -13.15
CA LYS A 3 -12.57 -22.73 -11.71
C LYS A 3 -11.51 -21.63 -11.46
N ALA A 4 -11.74 -20.55 -10.71
CA ALA A 4 -12.74 -20.27 -9.71
C ALA A 4 -13.01 -18.76 -9.62
N ALA A 5 -14.26 -18.42 -9.31
CA ALA A 5 -14.67 -17.13 -8.81
C ALA A 5 -14.08 -16.90 -7.40
N LYS A 6 -13.70 -15.65 -7.08
CA LYS A 6 -13.66 -15.15 -5.71
C LYS A 6 -14.28 -13.77 -5.67
N ASP A 7 -15.54 -13.78 -5.27
CA ASP A 7 -16.36 -12.64 -4.96
C ASP A 7 -15.87 -11.91 -3.69
N SER A 8 -16.32 -10.66 -3.53
CA SER A 8 -16.36 -9.88 -2.28
C SER A 8 -15.09 -9.16 -1.80
N VAL A 9 -14.93 -7.89 -2.19
CA VAL A 9 -15.43 -6.78 -1.35
C VAL A 9 -15.54 -5.50 -2.20
N ALA A 10 -16.78 -5.06 -2.41
CA ALA A 10 -17.08 -3.77 -2.98
C ALA A 10 -16.77 -2.69 -1.92
N SER A 11 -15.76 -1.85 -2.19
CA SER A 11 -15.64 -0.53 -1.56
C SER A 11 -16.04 0.52 -2.59
N PRO A 12 -16.86 1.51 -2.21
CA PRO A 12 -17.47 2.43 -3.17
C PRO A 12 -16.38 3.26 -3.86
N LYS A 13 -16.33 3.14 -5.19
CA LYS A 13 -15.54 3.97 -6.08
C LYS A 13 -15.96 5.44 -5.90
N LYS A 14 -15.29 6.19 -5.02
CA LYS A 14 -15.23 7.66 -5.16
C LYS A 14 -14.45 7.96 -6.43
N LYS A 15 -15.19 8.26 -7.50
CA LYS A 15 -14.70 8.98 -8.68
C LYS A 15 -14.16 10.34 -8.22
N SER A 16 -12.92 10.39 -7.74
CA SER A 16 -12.18 11.65 -7.66
C SER A 16 -11.57 11.87 -9.03
N SER A 17 -12.15 12.80 -9.77
CA SER A 17 -11.56 13.51 -10.90
C SER A 17 -10.03 13.43 -10.90
N THR A 18 -9.48 12.72 -11.88
CA THR A 18 -8.05 12.60 -12.19
C THR A 18 -7.51 13.96 -12.65
N GLY A 19 -7.46 14.93 -11.75
CA GLY A 19 -6.38 15.90 -11.80
C GLY A 19 -5.09 15.12 -11.57
N LYS A 20 -4.02 15.46 -12.30
CA LYS A 20 -2.67 14.93 -12.09
C LYS A 20 -2.17 15.35 -10.70
N ARG A 21 -2.79 14.84 -9.63
CA ARG A 21 -2.37 15.08 -8.26
C ARG A 21 -1.11 14.24 -8.10
N GLY A 22 -0.01 14.90 -7.75
CA GLY A 22 1.24 14.21 -7.46
C GLY A 22 1.01 13.06 -6.47
N PRO A 23 1.87 12.03 -6.50
CA PRO A 23 1.72 10.90 -5.59
C PRO A 23 1.69 11.39 -4.14
N SER A 24 0.67 10.97 -3.39
CA SER A 24 0.58 11.22 -1.95
C SER A 24 1.84 10.68 -1.23
N PRO A 25 2.28 11.28 -0.11
CA PRO A 25 3.39 10.75 0.71
C PRO A 25 3.23 9.27 1.03
N TYR A 26 2.01 8.82 1.33
CA TYR A 26 1.71 7.39 1.51
C TYR A 26 2.07 6.54 0.28
N ASN A 27 1.72 7.00 -0.92
CA ASN A 27 1.98 6.26 -2.14
C ASN A 27 3.47 6.24 -2.49
N LEU A 28 4.19 7.32 -2.18
CA LEU A 28 5.66 7.38 -2.34
C LEU A 28 6.34 6.39 -1.38
N PHE A 29 5.97 6.45 -0.10
CA PHE A 29 6.48 5.55 0.92
C PHE A 29 6.17 4.08 0.63
N MET A 30 4.94 3.77 0.21
CA MET A 30 4.57 2.41 -0.14
C MET A 30 5.42 1.86 -1.28
N LYS A 31 5.76 2.68 -2.29
CA LYS A 31 6.63 2.24 -3.39
C LYS A 31 8.05 1.93 -2.90
N THR A 32 8.61 2.78 -2.05
CA THR A 32 10.00 2.62 -1.57
C THR A 32 10.11 1.50 -0.56
N GLU A 33 9.23 1.44 0.45
CA GLU A 33 9.25 0.40 1.47
C GLU A 33 8.90 -0.97 0.91
N LEU A 34 7.93 -1.05 0.00
CA LEU A 34 7.59 -2.34 -0.59
C LEU A 34 8.72 -2.86 -1.49
N ALA A 35 9.44 -1.97 -2.18
CA ALA A 35 10.65 -2.34 -2.91
C ALA A 35 11.73 -2.86 -1.94
N LYS A 36 12.02 -2.14 -0.84
CA LYS A 36 12.97 -2.59 0.18
C LYS A 36 12.62 -3.95 0.77
N VAL A 37 11.35 -4.18 1.13
CA VAL A 37 10.92 -5.47 1.70
C VAL A 37 11.05 -6.60 0.68
N LYS A 38 10.78 -6.35 -0.60
CA LYS A 38 10.99 -7.34 -1.66
C LYS A 38 12.46 -7.59 -1.99
N GLU A 39 13.33 -6.59 -1.86
CA GLU A 39 14.77 -6.78 -2.03
C GLU A 39 15.39 -7.53 -0.85
N ALA A 40 14.96 -7.20 0.38
CA ALA A 40 15.41 -7.89 1.58
C ALA A 40 14.89 -9.34 1.63
N GLU A 41 13.65 -9.57 1.20
CA GLU A 41 12.97 -10.86 1.26
C GLU A 41 12.33 -11.19 -0.11
N PRO A 42 13.10 -11.60 -1.13
CA PRO A 42 12.56 -11.85 -2.47
C PRO A 42 11.58 -13.04 -2.53
N SER A 43 11.57 -13.90 -1.50
CA SER A 43 10.65 -15.03 -1.36
C SER A 43 9.29 -14.64 -0.75
N ILE A 44 9.17 -13.45 -0.18
CA ILE A 44 7.93 -13.04 0.49
C ILE A 44 6.80 -12.78 -0.52
N ALA A 45 5.60 -13.26 -0.20
CA ALA A 45 4.42 -12.96 -1.01
C ALA A 45 4.15 -11.45 -1.03
N HIS A 46 3.71 -10.92 -2.19
CA HIS A 46 3.40 -9.50 -2.35
C HIS A 46 2.44 -8.98 -1.27
N LYS A 47 1.48 -9.79 -0.84
CA LYS A 47 0.54 -9.43 0.23
C LYS A 47 1.23 -9.24 1.59
N ASP A 48 2.20 -10.09 1.93
CA ASP A 48 2.95 -9.97 3.17
C ASP A 48 3.97 -8.84 3.13
N ALA A 49 4.63 -8.62 1.99
CA ALA A 49 5.46 -7.43 1.78
C ALA A 49 4.65 -6.14 1.97
N PHE A 50 3.45 -6.09 1.37
CA PHE A 50 2.56 -4.93 1.49
C PHE A 50 2.07 -4.73 2.93
N LYS A 51 1.72 -5.81 3.64
CA LYS A 51 1.31 -5.73 5.06
C LYS A 51 2.46 -5.23 5.95
N LYS A 52 3.69 -5.69 5.74
CA LYS A 52 4.89 -5.18 6.43
C LYS A 52 5.13 -3.70 6.14
N ALA A 53 5.11 -3.30 4.86
CA ALA A 53 5.25 -1.91 4.47
C ALA A 53 4.13 -1.02 5.06
N ALA A 54 2.89 -1.51 5.08
CA ALA A 54 1.76 -0.82 5.70
C ALA A 54 1.89 -0.66 7.22
N ALA A 55 2.39 -1.67 7.91
CA ALA A 55 2.71 -1.58 9.34
C ALA A 55 3.82 -0.54 9.58
N ASN A 56 4.86 -0.51 8.75
CA ASN A 56 5.94 0.49 8.82
C ASN A 56 5.43 1.91 8.53
N TRP A 57 4.43 2.07 7.65
CA TRP A 57 3.82 3.38 7.41
C TRP A 57 3.04 3.89 8.62
N ALA A 58 2.38 3.00 9.36
CA ALA A 58 1.66 3.38 10.58
C ALA A 58 2.60 3.99 11.63
N THR A 59 3.88 3.60 11.63
CA THR A 59 4.93 4.10 12.53
C THR A 59 5.86 5.14 11.88
N ALA A 60 5.74 5.38 10.58
CA ALA A 60 6.61 6.32 9.87
C ALA A 60 6.34 7.79 10.27
N PRO A 61 7.39 8.63 10.37
CA PRO A 61 7.24 10.06 10.68
C PRO A 61 6.59 10.85 9.53
N GLU A 62 6.62 10.32 8.30
CA GLU A 62 5.90 10.88 7.14
C GLU A 62 4.38 10.72 7.21
N ASN A 63 3.88 9.90 8.13
CA ASN A 63 2.45 9.78 8.37
C ASN A 63 1.97 11.00 9.19
N PRO A 64 1.07 11.85 8.67
CA PRO A 64 0.61 13.05 9.36
C PRO A 64 -0.15 12.78 10.67
N LYS A 65 -0.48 11.51 10.98
CA LYS A 65 -1.01 11.10 12.29
C LYS A 65 0.08 10.81 13.34
N ASN A 66 1.31 10.52 12.92
CA ASN A 66 2.45 10.28 13.81
C ASN A 66 3.34 11.52 13.96
N SER A 67 3.15 12.55 13.11
CA SER A 67 3.76 13.88 13.25
C SER A 67 3.09 14.75 14.33
N ALA A 68 2.09 14.24 15.04
CA ALA A 68 1.49 14.87 16.21
C ALA A 68 2.07 14.23 17.48
N LYS A 69 3.37 14.42 17.72
CA LYS A 69 3.98 14.21 19.02
C LYS A 69 5.07 15.23 19.28
#